data_AF-A0A958Q9U7-F1
#
_entry.id   AF-A0A958Q9U7-F1
#
_cell.length_a   1.000
_cell.length_b   1.000
_cell.length_c   1.000
_cell.angle_alpha   90.00
_cell.angle_beta   90.00
_cell.angle_gamma   90.00
#
_symmetry.space_group_name_H-M   'P 1'
#
loop_
_entity.id
_entity.type
_entity.pdbx_description
1 polymer ?
#
loop_
_entity_poly.entity_id
_entity_poly.type
_entity_poly.pdbx_seq_one_letter_code
_entity_poly.pdbx_strand_id
1 'polypeptide(L)'
;MKKLPDEIFPDAFKFSNGEYAWPRKTINVALDDIAKSQCAVLGGEAVVLAKDGSVLGLIPHENPVLSPSVWSWETQPQNKNESWNEYCARTAQESLK
;
A
#
# COMPACT_ATOMS: atom_id res chain seq x y z
N MET A 1 -2.58 -6.61 17.34
CA MET A 1 -2.94 -5.66 16.26
C MET A 1 -4.45 -5.59 16.18
N LYS A 2 -5.05 -4.39 16.05
CA LYS A 2 -6.47 -4.29 15.67
C LYS A 2 -6.61 -4.84 14.26
N LYS A 3 -7.60 -5.71 14.05
CA LYS A 3 -7.99 -6.17 12.71
C LYS A 3 -8.51 -4.96 11.93
N LEU A 4 -8.07 -4.78 10.68
CA LEU A 4 -8.69 -3.80 9.79
C LEU A 4 -10.17 -4.20 9.55
N PRO A 5 -11.08 -3.25 9.34
CA PRO A 5 -12.47 -3.56 9.02
C PRO A 5 -12.60 -4.45 7.78
N ASP A 6 -13.59 -5.35 7.80
CA ASP A 6 -13.81 -6.32 6.72
C ASP A 6 -14.13 -5.63 5.38
N GLU A 7 -14.65 -4.42 5.44
CA GLU A 7 -14.98 -3.53 4.32
C GLU A 7 -13.78 -3.17 3.45
N ILE A 8 -12.55 -3.22 3.99
CA ILE A 8 -11.30 -2.88 3.28
C ILE A 8 -10.81 -4.06 2.41
N PHE A 9 -11.25 -5.29 2.71
CA PHE A 9 -10.72 -6.51 2.10
C PHE A 9 -11.41 -7.11 0.86
N PRO A 10 -12.53 -6.60 0.31
CA PRO A 10 -13.29 -7.37 -0.69
C PRO A 10 -12.49 -7.70 -1.96
N ASP A 11 -11.46 -6.91 -2.29
CA ASP A 11 -10.56 -7.13 -3.43
C ASP A 11 -9.08 -7.29 -3.03
N ALA A 12 -8.80 -7.50 -1.74
CA ALA A 12 -7.43 -7.61 -1.26
C ALA A 12 -6.87 -9.01 -1.51
N PHE A 13 -5.70 -9.09 -2.17
CA PHE A 13 -4.85 -10.27 -2.11
C PHE A 13 -4.12 -10.30 -0.77
N LYS A 14 -4.26 -11.39 -0.01
CA LYS A 14 -3.63 -11.55 1.31
C LYS A 14 -2.40 -12.44 1.22
N PHE A 15 -1.26 -11.90 1.66
CA PHE A 15 -0.01 -12.64 1.78
C PHE A 15 0.04 -13.48 3.05
N SER A 16 0.89 -14.51 3.04
CA SER A 16 1.12 -15.38 4.21
C SER A 16 1.82 -14.65 5.37
N ASN A 17 2.58 -13.59 5.09
CA ASN A 17 3.22 -12.73 6.08
C ASN A 17 2.24 -11.72 6.74
N GLY A 18 0.98 -11.67 6.30
CA GLY A 18 -0.05 -10.77 6.83
C GLY A 18 -0.20 -9.45 6.07
N GLU A 19 0.56 -9.23 5.00
CA GLU A 19 0.40 -8.08 4.11
C GLU A 19 -0.83 -8.24 3.20
N TYR A 20 -1.27 -7.12 2.65
CA TYR A 20 -2.39 -7.04 1.73
C TYR A 20 -1.99 -6.25 0.50
N ALA A 21 -2.40 -6.70 -0.68
CA ALA A 21 -2.27 -5.97 -1.92
C ALA A 21 -3.63 -5.76 -2.56
N TRP A 22 -3.84 -4.62 -3.20
CA TRP A 22 -5.03 -4.33 -3.98
C TRP A 22 -4.67 -4.16 -5.46
N PRO A 23 -5.55 -4.57 -6.37
CA PRO A 23 -5.43 -4.20 -7.78
C PRO A 23 -5.29 -2.69 -7.94
N ARG A 24 -4.46 -2.25 -8.90
CA ARG A 24 -4.24 -0.82 -9.20
C ARG A 24 -5.55 -0.05 -9.44
N LYS A 25 -6.58 -0.72 -9.96
CA LYS A 25 -7.91 -0.14 -10.23
C LYS A 25 -8.75 0.14 -8.97
N THR A 26 -8.49 -0.55 -7.86
CA THR A 26 -9.28 -0.43 -6.61
C THR A 26 -8.48 0.14 -5.45
N ILE A 27 -7.16 0.31 -5.59
CA ILE A 27 -6.28 0.84 -4.54
C ILE A 27 -6.76 2.19 -3.97
N ASN A 28 -7.32 3.09 -4.79
CA ASN A 28 -7.81 4.37 -4.31
C ASN A 28 -8.95 4.22 -3.29
N VAL A 29 -9.89 3.30 -3.55
CA VAL A 29 -11.01 3.02 -2.64
C VAL A 29 -10.49 2.40 -1.34
N ALA A 30 -9.55 1.45 -1.44
CA ALA A 30 -8.95 0.82 -0.28
C ALA A 30 -8.19 1.83 0.61
N LEU A 31 -7.42 2.74 0.02
CA LEU A 31 -6.70 3.79 0.75
C LEU A 31 -7.66 4.75 1.48
N ASP A 32 -8.77 5.13 0.85
CA ASP A 32 -9.81 5.93 1.49
C ASP A 32 -10.43 5.20 2.70
N ASP A 33 -10.72 3.91 2.57
CA ASP A 33 -11.35 3.14 3.65
C ASP A 33 -10.36 2.84 4.80
N ILE A 34 -9.06 2.66 4.50
CA ILE A 34 -7.98 2.61 5.50
C ILE A 34 -7.93 3.91 6.30
N ALA A 35 -7.95 5.07 5.62
CA ALA A 35 -7.90 6.37 6.27
C ALA A 35 -9.13 6.62 7.16
N LYS A 36 -10.35 6.32 6.68
CA LYS A 36 -11.59 6.44 7.48
C LYS A 36 -11.54 5.56 8.73
N SER A 37 -10.89 4.39 8.63
CA SER A 37 -10.72 3.42 9.71
C SER A 37 -9.65 3.82 10.74
N GLN A 38 -9.12 5.04 10.68
CA GLN A 38 -8.10 5.54 11.61
C GLN A 38 -6.83 4.68 11.58
N CYS A 39 -6.48 4.18 10.39
CA CYS A 39 -5.25 3.44 10.13
C CYS A 39 -4.39 4.26 9.15
N ALA A 40 -3.07 4.28 9.39
CA ALA A 40 -2.12 4.96 8.53
C ALA A 40 -1.38 3.94 7.66
N VAL A 41 -1.09 4.32 6.41
CA VAL A 41 -0.18 3.58 5.53
C VAL A 41 1.23 4.09 5.81
N LEU A 42 2.19 3.19 5.97
CA LEU A 42 3.59 3.57 6.23
C LEU A 42 4.46 3.48 4.97
N GLY A 43 4.04 2.65 4.02
CA GLY A 43 4.73 2.37 2.78
C GLY A 43 4.08 1.19 2.06
N GLY A 44 4.65 0.83 0.92
CA GLY A 44 4.16 -0.27 0.10
C GLY A 44 5.12 -0.64 -1.02
N GLU A 45 4.75 -1.69 -1.74
CA GLU A 45 5.51 -2.21 -2.87
C GLU A 45 4.57 -2.52 -4.03
N ALA A 46 5.04 -2.31 -5.26
CA ALA A 46 4.36 -2.77 -6.45
C ALA A 46 4.80 -4.19 -6.80
N VAL A 47 3.80 -5.06 -6.94
CA VAL A 47 3.99 -6.48 -7.26
C VAL A 47 3.15 -6.87 -8.46
N VAL A 48 3.61 -7.88 -9.19
CA VAL A 48 2.84 -8.54 -10.25
C VAL A 48 2.39 -9.90 -9.74
N LEU A 49 1.08 -10.16 -9.76
CA LEU A 49 0.54 -11.49 -9.55
C LEU A 49 0.48 -12.21 -10.91
N ALA A 50 1.31 -13.23 -11.07
CA ALA A 50 1.31 -14.05 -12.28
C ALA A 50 0.08 -14.96 -12.34
N LYS A 51 -0.20 -15.51 -13.54
CA LYS A 51 -1.36 -16.38 -13.78
C LYS A 51 -1.35 -17.68 -12.96
N ASP A 52 -0.16 -18.14 -12.57
CA ASP A 52 0.02 -19.32 -11.72
C ASP A 52 -0.08 -18.99 -10.22
N GLY A 53 -0.39 -17.73 -9.87
CA GLY A 53 -0.49 -17.26 -8.49
C GLY A 53 0.85 -16.89 -7.85
N SER A 54 1.97 -17.00 -8.59
CA SER A 54 3.25 -16.52 -8.09
C SER A 54 3.26 -14.99 -8.00
N VAL A 55 3.89 -14.47 -6.94
CA VAL A 55 4.12 -13.04 -6.78
C VAL A 55 5.51 -12.72 -7.31
N LEU A 56 5.57 -11.82 -8.27
CA LEU A 56 6.80 -11.36 -8.89
C LEU A 56 7.01 -9.89 -8.49
N GLY A 57 8.05 -9.63 -7.69
CA GLY A 57 8.56 -8.29 -7.45
C GLY A 57 9.38 -7.85 -8.66
N LEU A 58 8.74 -7.29 -9.68
CA LEU A 58 9.41 -6.92 -10.92
C LEU A 58 8.83 -5.60 -11.46
N ILE A 59 9.52 -4.49 -11.18
CA ILE A 59 9.51 -3.35 -12.09
C ILE A 59 10.98 -3.04 -12.43
N PRO A 60 11.45 -3.34 -13.65
CA PRO A 60 12.77 -2.88 -14.07
C PRO A 60 12.79 -1.36 -13.99
N HIS A 61 13.80 -0.80 -13.32
CA HIS A 61 14.09 0.62 -13.41
C HIS A 61 14.17 1.01 -14.89
N GLU A 62 13.65 2.18 -15.27
CA GLU A 62 13.85 2.75 -16.61
C GLU A 62 15.35 2.86 -16.96
N ASN A 63 16.20 2.91 -15.93
CA ASN A 63 17.65 2.81 -16.03
C ASN A 63 18.13 1.36 -15.83
N PRO A 64 18.56 0.65 -16.89
CA PRO A 64 18.99 -0.74 -16.83
C PRO A 64 20.32 -0.96 -16.08
N VAL A 65 20.98 0.11 -15.61
CA VAL A 65 22.23 0.05 -14.84
C VAL A 65 21.99 -0.24 -13.35
N LEU A 66 20.77 -0.01 -12.86
CA LEU A 66 20.42 -0.30 -11.47
C LEU A 66 19.99 -1.77 -11.33
N SER A 67 20.46 -2.43 -10.28
CA SER A 67 20.05 -3.80 -9.92
C SER A 67 18.53 -3.95 -9.95
N PRO A 68 17.98 -5.12 -10.32
CA PRO A 68 16.55 -5.37 -10.22
C PRO A 68 16.08 -5.05 -8.79
N SER A 69 15.29 -4.00 -8.66
CA SER A 69 14.71 -3.55 -7.41
C SER A 69 13.20 -3.58 -7.53
N VAL A 70 12.54 -3.82 -6.40
CA VAL A 70 11.08 -3.66 -6.29
C VAL A 70 10.79 -2.16 -6.26
N TRP A 71 9.77 -1.70 -6.97
CA TRP A 71 9.28 -0.34 -6.77
C TRP A 71 8.58 -0.29 -5.43
N SER A 72 9.24 0.32 -4.44
CA SER A 72 8.71 0.54 -3.10
C SER A 72 8.62 2.03 -2.80
N TRP A 73 7.74 2.38 -1.87
CA TRP A 73 7.61 3.75 -1.37
C TRP A 73 7.33 3.76 0.13
N GLU A 74 7.59 4.90 0.75
CA GLU A 74 7.32 5.17 2.16
C GLU A 74 6.64 6.53 2.29
N THR A 75 5.80 6.68 3.32
CA THR A 75 5.14 7.94 3.66
C THR A 75 5.94 8.73 4.66
N GLN A 76 5.80 10.07 4.68
CA GLN A 76 6.50 10.91 5.65
C GLN A 76 5.94 10.72 7.07
N PRO A 77 6.79 10.72 8.11
CA PRO A 77 6.36 10.59 9.50
C PRO A 77 5.28 11.61 9.92
N GLN A 78 4.54 11.30 10.98
CA GLN A 78 3.54 12.22 11.54
C GLN A 78 4.20 13.51 12.04
N ASN A 79 3.60 14.65 11.70
CA ASN A 79 4.06 15.96 12.19
C ASN A 79 3.58 16.23 13.63
N LYS A 80 4.35 17.02 14.40
CA LYS A 80 3.98 17.33 15.81
C LYS A 80 2.63 18.03 15.97
N ASN A 81 2.20 18.79 14.96
CA ASN A 81 0.96 19.56 14.98
C ASN A 81 -0.18 18.87 14.21
N GLU A 82 0.04 17.65 13.73
CA GLU A 82 -0.91 16.89 12.92
C GLU A 82 -1.67 15.91 13.81
N SER A 83 -3.00 15.97 13.78
CA SER A 83 -3.86 14.98 14.44
C SER A 83 -3.72 13.60 13.77
N TRP A 84 -4.10 12.55 14.50
CA TRP A 84 -4.05 11.18 13.94
C TRP A 84 -4.91 11.05 12.67
N ASN A 85 -6.08 11.66 12.64
CA ASN A 85 -6.98 11.61 11.49
C ASN A 85 -6.38 12.31 10.27
N GLU A 86 -5.74 13.47 10.47
CA GLU A 86 -5.03 14.19 9.41
C GLU A 86 -3.85 13.36 8.89
N TYR A 87 -3.11 12.68 9.78
CA TYR A 87 -2.02 11.78 9.40
C TYR A 87 -2.50 10.59 8.55
N CYS A 88 -3.58 9.92 8.96
CA CYS A 88 -4.18 8.84 8.18
C CYS A 88 -4.63 9.32 6.79
N ALA A 89 -5.28 10.48 6.72
CA ALA A 89 -5.70 11.06 5.44
C ALA A 89 -4.51 11.44 4.54
N ARG A 90 -3.46 12.05 5.11
CA ARG A 90 -2.26 12.44 4.36
C ARG A 90 -1.51 11.22 3.83
N THR A 91 -1.27 10.21 4.67
CA THR A 91 -0.53 9.00 4.26
C THR A 91 -1.26 8.23 3.16
N ALA A 92 -2.61 8.24 3.16
CA ALA A 92 -3.40 7.73 2.04
C ALA A 92 -3.15 8.50 0.74
N GLN A 93 -3.09 9.85 0.79
CA GLN A 93 -2.80 10.69 -0.38
C GLN A 93 -1.36 10.53 -0.89
N GLU A 94 -0.37 10.38 0.01
CA GLU A 94 1.01 10.13 -0.37
C GLU A 94 1.18 8.79 -1.12
N SER A 95 0.38 7.79 -0.75
CA SER A 95 0.40 6.45 -1.35
C SER A 95 -0.23 6.37 -2.75
N LEU A 96 -0.80 7.47 -3.26
CA LEU A 96 -1.39 7.55 -4.60
C LEU A 96 -0.42 8.05 -5.68
N LYS A 97 0.75 8.55 -5.28
CA LYS A 97 1.77 9.13 -6.17
C LYS A 97 2.61 8.05 -6.84
#